data_AF-A0A525KXN8-F1
#
_entry.id   AF-A0A525KXN8-F1
#
_cell.length_a   1.000
_cell.length_b   1.000
_cell.length_c   1.000
_cell.angle_alpha   90.00
_cell.angle_beta   90.00
_cell.angle_gamma   90.00
#
_symmetry.space_group_name_H-M   'P 1'
#
loop_
_entity.id
_entity.type
_entity.pdbx_description
1 polymer ?
#
loop_
_entity_poly.entity_id
_entity_poly.type
_entity_poly.pdbx_seq_one_letter_code
_entity_poly.pdbx_strand_id
1 'polypeptide(L)'
;MDVEAAHRRDLISALGDFFLCFEEVEIEHPLLTGLTVRADVVAIPCDRALWGHALAFEVKCYDETADYAKWSAAIRQASDYVLGRIRSDHHLLAGRRISAALVYPSPAYQAYVPKHDAPADIATRIMITGAFHCALHWRVGRAHRSARDGLTLSFGPNEFWTTRRGFTAQSKNLLTNSRPVGSRRVDVSAVLDGFDAAMPEFE
;
A
#
# COMPACT_ATOMS: atom_id res chain seq x y z
N MET A 1 25.88 -3.47 4.30
CA MET A 1 25.22 -4.61 3.64
C MET A 1 23.73 -4.34 3.68
N ASP A 2 23.09 -4.26 2.53
CA ASP A 2 21.65 -4.02 2.44
C ASP A 2 20.92 -5.33 2.75
N VAL A 3 20.36 -5.40 3.95
CA VAL A 3 19.68 -6.62 4.46
C VAL A 3 18.33 -6.84 3.78
N GLU A 4 17.72 -5.79 3.23
CA GLU A 4 16.39 -5.81 2.61
C GLU A 4 16.47 -6.08 1.09
N ALA A 5 17.64 -5.93 0.47
CA ALA A 5 17.86 -6.16 -0.97
C ALA A 5 17.41 -7.55 -1.47
N ALA A 6 17.47 -8.59 -0.64
CA ALA A 6 16.94 -9.91 -1.02
C ALA A 6 15.40 -9.90 -1.09
N HIS A 7 14.74 -9.27 -0.12
CA HIS A 7 13.28 -9.15 -0.07
C HIS A 7 12.75 -8.21 -1.15
N ARG A 8 13.47 -7.12 -1.48
CA ARG A 8 13.08 -6.25 -2.61
C ARG A 8 13.11 -7.00 -3.94
N ARG A 9 14.18 -7.77 -4.19
CA ARG A 9 14.25 -8.63 -5.38
C ARG A 9 13.15 -9.68 -5.41
N ASP A 10 12.85 -10.29 -4.27
CA ASP A 10 11.75 -11.26 -4.15
C ASP A 10 10.39 -10.64 -4.46
N LEU A 11 10.11 -9.46 -3.90
CA LEU A 11 8.89 -8.68 -4.17
C LEU A 11 8.78 -8.30 -5.65
N ILE A 12 9.83 -7.73 -6.24
CA ILE A 12 9.85 -7.32 -7.65
C ILE A 12 9.61 -8.53 -8.55
N SER A 13 10.27 -9.65 -8.26
CA SER A 13 10.05 -10.90 -9.01
C SER A 13 8.61 -11.40 -8.89
N ALA A 14 7.97 -11.24 -7.73
CA ALA A 14 6.58 -11.68 -7.51
C ALA A 14 5.54 -10.74 -8.14
N LEU A 15 5.86 -9.45 -8.24
CA LEU A 15 5.07 -8.46 -8.98
C LEU A 15 5.17 -8.69 -10.49
N GLY A 16 6.35 -9.08 -10.98
CA GLY A 16 6.57 -9.64 -12.32
C GLY A 16 5.95 -8.82 -13.45
N ASP A 17 5.40 -9.50 -14.46
CA ASP A 17 4.83 -8.89 -15.67
C ASP A 17 3.59 -7.99 -15.41
N PHE A 18 3.04 -8.02 -14.19
CA PHE A 18 1.85 -7.25 -13.83
C PHE A 18 2.15 -5.82 -13.42
N PHE A 19 3.41 -5.51 -13.07
CA PHE A 19 3.81 -4.18 -12.64
C PHE A 19 5.17 -3.77 -13.21
N LEU A 20 5.33 -2.48 -13.44
CA LEU A 20 6.65 -1.87 -13.59
C LEU A 20 7.16 -1.47 -12.21
N CYS A 21 8.28 -2.04 -11.80
CA CYS A 21 8.85 -1.81 -10.47
C CYS A 21 10.12 -0.95 -10.54
N PHE A 22 10.28 -0.11 -9.53
CA PHE A 22 11.40 0.81 -9.37
C PHE A 22 11.84 0.76 -7.91
N GLU A 23 13.14 0.64 -7.65
CA GLU A 23 13.69 0.60 -6.29
C GLU A 23 14.07 1.99 -5.79
N GLU A 24 14.05 2.17 -4.47
CA GLU A 24 14.58 3.33 -3.74
C GLU A 24 14.08 4.68 -4.28
N VAL A 25 12.77 4.80 -4.50
CA VAL A 25 12.15 5.95 -5.16
C VAL A 25 11.90 7.09 -4.17
N GLU A 26 12.37 8.29 -4.52
CA GLU A 26 12.11 9.51 -3.76
C GLU A 26 10.69 10.03 -3.95
N ILE A 27 10.04 10.37 -2.84
CA ILE A 27 8.66 10.85 -2.77
C ILE A 27 8.64 12.12 -1.93
N GLU A 28 8.07 13.18 -2.47
CA GLU A 28 7.76 14.39 -1.72
C GLU A 28 6.62 14.09 -0.74
N HIS A 29 6.85 14.39 0.54
CA HIS A 29 5.88 14.13 1.59
C HIS A 29 4.61 14.98 1.38
N PRO A 30 3.40 14.38 1.44
CA PRO A 30 2.16 15.05 1.05
C PRO A 30 1.77 16.25 1.93
N LEU A 31 2.25 16.27 3.18
CA LEU A 31 1.89 17.30 4.18
C LEU A 31 3.06 18.18 4.61
N LEU A 32 4.30 17.80 4.29
CA LEU A 32 5.50 18.44 4.82
C LEU A 32 6.33 18.95 3.64
N THR A 33 6.04 20.17 3.22
CA THR A 33 6.66 20.80 2.06
C THR A 33 8.18 20.77 2.15
N GLY A 34 8.84 20.36 1.08
CA GLY A 34 10.31 20.28 1.01
C GLY A 34 10.91 19.05 1.70
N LEU A 35 10.12 18.25 2.40
CA LEU A 35 10.57 16.96 2.93
C LEU A 35 10.43 15.87 1.86
N THR A 36 11.50 15.11 1.69
CA THR A 36 11.52 13.90 0.86
C THR A 36 11.62 12.66 1.75
N VAL A 37 10.85 11.65 1.39
CA VAL A 37 10.93 10.30 1.95
C VAL A 37 11.26 9.33 0.82
N ARG A 38 11.74 8.14 1.16
CA ARG A 38 12.16 7.14 0.18
C ARG A 38 11.38 5.86 0.40
N ALA A 39 10.71 5.38 -0.65
CA ALA A 39 10.06 4.07 -0.64
C ALA A 39 11.03 3.02 -1.18
N ASP A 40 11.00 1.82 -0.61
CA ASP A 40 11.91 0.73 -1.01
C ASP A 40 11.61 0.24 -2.42
N VAL A 41 10.33 0.08 -2.75
CA VAL A 41 9.88 -0.25 -4.09
C VAL A 41 8.63 0.57 -4.43
N VAL A 42 8.58 1.14 -5.62
CA VAL A 42 7.36 1.65 -6.23
C VAL A 42 6.97 0.74 -7.39
N ALA A 43 5.70 0.36 -7.44
CA ALA A 43 5.14 -0.46 -8.50
C ALA A 43 3.99 0.27 -9.22
N ILE A 44 4.05 0.31 -10.54
CA ILE A 44 2.99 0.85 -11.41
C ILE A 44 2.27 -0.32 -12.07
N PRO A 45 0.94 -0.48 -11.89
CA PRO A 45 0.18 -1.53 -12.56
C PRO A 45 0.27 -1.43 -14.08
N CYS A 46 0.54 -2.54 -14.76
CA CYS A 46 0.47 -2.63 -16.23
C CYS A 46 -0.98 -2.61 -16.77
N ASP A 47 -1.98 -2.77 -15.89
CA ASP A 47 -3.40 -2.65 -16.24
C ASP A 47 -3.72 -1.22 -16.66
N ARG A 48 -4.20 -1.03 -17.91
CA ARG A 48 -4.49 0.30 -18.48
C ARG A 48 -5.46 1.13 -17.64
N ALA A 49 -6.45 0.49 -17.00
CA ALA A 49 -7.43 1.20 -16.17
C ALA A 49 -6.79 1.72 -14.87
N LEU A 50 -5.65 1.16 -14.46
CA LEU A 50 -4.93 1.55 -13.26
C LEU A 50 -3.59 2.23 -13.54
N TRP A 51 -3.26 2.49 -14.81
CA TRP A 51 -1.95 3.00 -15.22
C TRP A 51 -1.61 4.35 -14.57
N GLY A 52 -2.60 5.14 -14.17
CA GLY A 52 -2.41 6.41 -13.45
C GLY A 52 -1.95 6.25 -11.99
N HIS A 53 -2.05 5.06 -11.42
CA HIS A 53 -1.76 4.79 -10.02
C HIS A 53 -0.35 4.24 -9.82
N ALA A 54 0.28 4.62 -8.71
CA ALA A 54 1.50 4.00 -8.21
C ALA A 54 1.27 3.46 -6.81
N LEU A 55 1.86 2.31 -6.51
CA LEU A 55 1.86 1.68 -5.19
C LEU A 55 3.27 1.78 -4.61
N ALA A 56 3.39 2.26 -3.37
CA ALA A 56 4.64 2.20 -2.64
C ALA A 56 4.69 0.92 -1.79
N PHE A 57 5.87 0.37 -1.60
CA PHE A 57 6.12 -0.77 -0.74
C PHE A 57 7.24 -0.41 0.24
N GLU A 58 6.94 -0.65 1.51
CA GLU A 58 7.91 -0.66 2.59
C GLU A 58 8.37 -2.11 2.80
N VAL A 59 9.64 -2.38 2.55
CA VAL A 59 10.21 -3.72 2.58
C VAL A 59 11.00 -3.92 3.86
N LYS A 60 10.59 -4.87 4.70
CA LYS A 60 11.23 -5.18 5.98
C LYS A 60 11.76 -6.61 6.01
N CYS A 61 12.76 -6.87 6.83
CA CYS A 61 13.26 -8.23 7.11
C CYS A 61 12.61 -8.82 8.37
N TYR A 62 11.31 -8.64 8.53
CA TYR A 62 10.57 -9.17 9.68
C TYR A 62 10.10 -10.59 9.38
N ASP A 63 10.22 -11.47 10.37
CA ASP A 63 9.45 -12.71 10.40
C ASP A 63 8.07 -12.47 11.04
N GLU A 64 7.23 -13.51 11.04
CA GLU A 64 5.89 -13.44 11.65
C GLU A 64 5.91 -13.28 13.18
N THR A 65 7.09 -13.34 13.81
CA THR A 65 7.28 -13.20 15.26
C THR A 65 7.76 -11.81 15.66
N ALA A 66 8.03 -10.94 14.69
CA ALA A 66 8.39 -9.55 14.97
C ALA A 66 7.33 -8.88 15.84
N ASP A 67 7.81 -8.14 16.84
CA ASP A 67 6.95 -7.49 17.82
C ASP A 67 6.05 -6.42 17.18
N TYR A 68 5.00 -6.06 17.90
CA TYR A 68 4.03 -5.06 17.48
C TYR A 68 4.66 -3.69 17.19
N ALA A 69 5.71 -3.29 17.92
CA ALA A 69 6.32 -1.98 17.76
C ALA A 69 7.00 -1.83 16.39
N LYS A 70 7.69 -2.88 15.93
CA LYS A 70 8.30 -2.94 14.58
C LYS A 70 7.25 -2.84 13.47
N TRP A 71 6.14 -3.56 13.60
CA TRP A 71 5.04 -3.48 12.65
C TRP A 71 4.38 -2.10 12.64
N SER A 72 4.12 -1.53 13.82
CA SER A 72 3.55 -0.18 13.96
C SER A 72 4.45 0.87 13.29
N ALA A 73 5.77 0.78 13.50
CA ALA A 73 6.74 1.66 12.84
C ALA A 73 6.72 1.51 11.32
N ALA A 74 6.71 0.28 10.79
CA ALA A 74 6.63 0.04 9.35
C ALA A 74 5.31 0.55 8.73
N ILE A 75 4.18 0.36 9.41
CA ILE A 75 2.88 0.90 8.99
C ILE A 75 2.91 2.43 8.97
N ARG A 76 3.47 3.04 10.02
CA ARG A 76 3.62 4.50 10.11
C ARG A 76 4.50 5.02 8.99
N GLN A 77 5.64 4.40 8.72
CA GLN A 77 6.53 4.79 7.62
C GLN A 77 5.83 4.64 6.26
N ALA A 78 5.15 3.52 6.01
CA ALA A 78 4.38 3.32 4.78
C ALA A 78 3.30 4.40 4.56
N SER A 79 2.68 4.89 5.64
CA SER A 79 1.68 5.96 5.55
C SER A 79 2.23 7.30 5.06
N ASP A 80 3.52 7.58 5.26
CA ASP A 80 4.16 8.83 4.80
C ASP A 80 4.25 8.92 3.27
N TYR A 81 4.16 7.79 2.57
CA TYR A 81 4.18 7.74 1.11
C TYR A 81 2.84 8.13 0.49
N VAL A 82 1.73 7.81 1.15
CA VAL A 82 0.40 7.86 0.55
C VAL A 82 0.03 9.29 0.17
N LEU A 83 -0.40 9.50 -1.08
CA LEU A 83 -0.66 10.79 -1.74
C LEU A 83 0.57 11.66 -1.99
N GLY A 84 1.75 11.23 -1.55
CA GLY A 84 3.03 11.85 -1.88
C GLY A 84 3.32 11.80 -3.38
N ARG A 85 4.08 12.79 -3.85
CA ARG A 85 4.42 12.94 -5.27
C ARG A 85 5.82 12.40 -5.55
N ILE A 86 5.95 11.51 -6.52
CA ILE A 86 7.24 10.94 -6.89
C ILE A 86 8.13 12.02 -7.53
N ARG A 87 9.34 12.18 -6.97
CA ARG A 87 10.39 13.02 -7.53
C ARG A 87 11.34 12.14 -8.33
N SER A 88 11.21 12.19 -9.65
CA SER A 88 12.04 11.39 -10.55
C SER A 88 12.10 12.05 -11.93
N ASP A 89 13.26 11.97 -12.56
CA ASP A 89 13.44 12.35 -13.97
C ASP A 89 12.96 11.26 -14.94
N HIS A 90 12.61 10.07 -14.42
CA HIS A 90 12.09 8.99 -15.24
C HIS A 90 10.65 9.30 -15.68
N HIS A 91 10.40 9.39 -16.99
CA HIS A 91 9.10 9.78 -17.56
C HIS A 91 7.92 8.92 -17.09
N LEU A 92 8.14 7.64 -16.76
CA LEU A 92 7.09 6.78 -16.18
C LEU A 92 6.80 7.05 -14.70
N LEU A 93 7.63 7.79 -13.99
CA LEU A 93 7.48 8.08 -12.55
C LEU A 93 7.16 9.55 -12.29
N ALA A 94 7.69 10.44 -13.10
CA ALA A 94 7.67 11.89 -12.90
C ALA A 94 6.27 12.42 -12.54
N GLY A 95 6.15 13.03 -11.37
CA GLY A 95 4.94 13.72 -10.93
C GLY A 95 3.78 12.81 -10.50
N ARG A 96 3.92 11.49 -10.59
CA ARG A 96 2.87 10.55 -10.16
C ARG A 96 2.66 10.58 -8.67
N ARG A 97 1.43 10.28 -8.24
CA ARG A 97 1.08 10.15 -6.83
C ARG A 97 1.01 8.69 -6.40
N ILE A 98 1.49 8.44 -5.19
CA ILE A 98 1.31 7.16 -4.52
C ILE A 98 -0.15 7.03 -4.10
N SER A 99 -0.87 6.10 -4.70
CA SER A 99 -2.30 5.89 -4.43
C SER A 99 -2.52 5.07 -3.16
N ALA A 100 -1.56 4.23 -2.81
CA ALA A 100 -1.54 3.43 -1.60
C ALA A 100 -0.13 2.93 -1.30
N ALA A 101 0.09 2.50 -0.05
CA ALA A 101 1.34 1.90 0.38
C ALA A 101 1.10 0.52 1.00
N LEU A 102 2.06 -0.39 0.89
CA LEU A 102 1.97 -1.73 1.46
C LEU A 102 3.23 -2.07 2.25
N VAL A 103 3.09 -2.83 3.33
CA VAL A 103 4.25 -3.41 4.03
C VAL A 103 4.48 -4.83 3.51
N TYR A 104 5.72 -5.13 3.13
CA TYR A 104 6.17 -6.41 2.60
C TYR A 104 7.44 -6.91 3.32
N PRO A 105 7.59 -8.22 3.59
CA PRO A 105 6.49 -9.16 3.72
C PRO A 105 5.61 -8.73 4.89
N SER A 106 4.36 -9.17 4.88
CA SER A 106 3.43 -8.96 6.00
C SER A 106 2.74 -10.27 6.35
N PRO A 107 2.32 -10.45 7.61
CA PRO A 107 1.55 -11.62 8.00
C PRO A 107 0.21 -11.65 7.26
N ALA A 108 -0.25 -12.86 6.94
CA ALA A 108 -1.56 -13.08 6.34
C ALA A 108 -2.66 -12.40 7.16
N TYR A 109 -3.74 -12.03 6.48
CA TYR A 109 -4.94 -11.58 7.19
C TYR A 109 -5.48 -12.71 8.07
N GLN A 110 -5.61 -12.45 9.37
CA GLN A 110 -6.21 -13.37 10.32
C GLN A 110 -7.53 -12.78 10.79
N ALA A 111 -8.64 -13.43 10.44
CA ALA A 111 -9.95 -13.08 10.98
C ALA A 111 -9.92 -13.23 12.51
N TYR A 112 -10.67 -12.37 13.21
CA TYR A 112 -10.71 -12.37 14.67
C TYR A 112 -11.12 -13.74 15.22
N VAL A 113 -10.28 -14.31 16.09
CA VAL A 113 -10.59 -15.52 16.85
C VAL A 113 -10.82 -15.11 18.31
N PRO A 114 -11.95 -15.48 18.94
CA PRO A 114 -12.23 -15.14 20.33
C PRO A 114 -11.11 -15.55 21.29
N LYS A 115 -10.76 -14.62 22.18
CA LYS A 115 -9.50 -14.57 22.93
C LYS A 115 -9.36 -15.60 24.07
N HIS A 116 -10.36 -16.44 24.33
CA HIS A 116 -10.52 -17.03 25.67
C HIS A 116 -9.40 -17.99 26.11
N ASP A 117 -8.58 -18.53 25.21
CA ASP A 117 -7.41 -19.37 25.55
C ASP A 117 -6.22 -19.16 24.59
N ALA A 118 -6.13 -18.00 23.94
CA ALA A 118 -5.16 -17.78 22.87
C ALA A 118 -3.74 -17.53 23.42
N PRO A 119 -2.71 -18.31 23.05
CA PRO A 119 -1.33 -18.05 23.46
C PRO A 119 -0.84 -16.64 23.06
N ALA A 120 0.22 -16.16 23.73
CA ALA A 120 0.69 -14.76 23.64
C ALA A 120 1.10 -14.31 22.23
N ASP A 121 1.50 -15.25 21.38
CA ASP A 121 1.78 -15.05 19.95
C ASP A 121 0.52 -14.67 19.16
N ILE A 122 -0.62 -15.27 19.48
CA ILE A 122 -1.92 -14.94 18.87
C ILE A 122 -2.35 -13.52 19.26
N ALA A 123 -2.13 -13.11 20.51
CA ALA A 123 -2.47 -11.74 20.93
C ALA A 123 -1.70 -10.68 20.12
N THR A 124 -0.41 -10.93 19.85
CA THR A 124 0.42 -10.03 19.02
C THR A 124 -0.08 -9.99 17.58
N ARG A 125 -0.42 -11.13 16.99
CA ARG A 125 -0.99 -11.22 15.63
C ARG A 125 -2.33 -10.49 15.51
N ILE A 126 -3.18 -10.56 16.54
CA ILE A 126 -4.43 -9.81 16.60
C ILE A 126 -4.16 -8.30 16.64
N MET A 127 -3.20 -7.84 17.44
CA MET A 127 -2.84 -6.41 17.51
C MET A 127 -2.28 -5.89 16.18
N ILE A 128 -1.37 -6.63 15.55
CA ILE A 128 -0.84 -6.31 14.21
C ILE A 128 -2.00 -6.24 13.21
N THR A 129 -2.94 -7.19 13.30
CA THR A 129 -4.09 -7.17 12.41
C THR A 129 -5.00 -5.97 12.62
N GLY A 130 -5.24 -5.60 13.88
CA GLY A 130 -5.94 -4.38 14.26
C GLY A 130 -5.25 -3.13 13.73
N ALA A 131 -3.92 -3.05 13.80
CA ALA A 131 -3.17 -1.91 13.27
C ALA A 131 -3.36 -1.74 11.76
N PHE A 132 -3.25 -2.82 10.97
CA PHE A 132 -3.55 -2.77 9.53
C PHE A 132 -5.03 -2.45 9.24
N HIS A 133 -5.95 -2.87 10.10
CA HIS A 133 -7.36 -2.47 10.00
C HIS A 133 -7.53 -0.96 10.19
N CYS A 134 -6.87 -0.35 11.16
CA CYS A 134 -6.89 1.10 11.29
C CYS A 134 -6.20 1.77 10.10
N ALA A 135 -5.08 1.20 9.64
CA ALA A 135 -4.26 1.78 8.59
C ALA A 135 -4.91 1.76 7.20
N LEU A 136 -5.92 0.92 6.96
CA LEU A 136 -6.70 0.95 5.71
C LEU A 136 -7.33 2.31 5.45
N HIS A 137 -7.68 3.07 6.50
CA HIS A 137 -8.22 4.42 6.35
C HIS A 137 -7.21 5.39 5.73
N TRP A 138 -5.91 5.11 5.89
CA TRP A 138 -4.81 5.80 5.23
C TRP A 138 -4.30 5.07 3.99
N ARG A 139 -5.01 4.06 3.47
CA ARG A 139 -4.59 3.22 2.33
C ARG A 139 -3.22 2.59 2.52
N VAL A 140 -2.93 2.20 3.75
CA VAL A 140 -1.80 1.34 4.06
C VAL A 140 -2.30 -0.09 4.16
N GLY A 141 -1.71 -0.96 3.36
CA GLY A 141 -2.12 -2.35 3.17
C GLY A 141 -1.02 -3.34 3.49
N ARG A 142 -1.32 -4.59 3.17
CA ARG A 142 -0.46 -5.75 3.35
C ARG A 142 -0.04 -6.32 2.01
N ALA A 143 1.23 -6.68 1.90
CA ALA A 143 1.73 -7.53 0.84
C ALA A 143 2.22 -8.84 1.49
N HIS A 144 1.48 -9.92 1.27
CA HIS A 144 1.74 -11.23 1.89
C HIS A 144 2.09 -12.25 0.81
N ARG A 145 3.12 -13.07 1.05
CA ARG A 145 3.51 -14.15 0.14
C ARG A 145 3.21 -15.51 0.75
N SER A 146 2.49 -16.34 0.02
CA SER A 146 2.19 -17.72 0.40
C SER A 146 2.51 -18.69 -0.74
N ALA A 147 2.80 -19.95 -0.40
CA ALA A 147 3.03 -20.99 -1.42
C ALA A 147 1.78 -21.27 -2.26
N ARG A 148 0.59 -21.06 -1.68
CA ARG A 148 -0.69 -21.31 -2.34
C ARG A 148 -1.04 -20.20 -3.32
N ASP A 149 -0.95 -18.94 -2.95
CA ASP A 149 -1.54 -17.85 -3.75
C ASP A 149 -0.49 -16.95 -4.42
N GLY A 150 0.79 -17.20 -4.15
CA GLY A 150 1.87 -16.30 -4.57
C GLY A 150 1.86 -15.04 -3.72
N LEU A 151 1.97 -13.87 -4.34
CA LEU A 151 1.85 -12.59 -3.66
C LEU A 151 0.38 -12.13 -3.65
N THR A 152 -0.11 -11.72 -2.49
CA THR A 152 -1.43 -11.13 -2.28
C THR A 152 -1.27 -9.72 -1.73
N LEU A 153 -1.97 -8.76 -2.33
CA LEU A 153 -2.07 -7.37 -1.87
C LEU A 153 -3.47 -7.10 -1.32
N SER A 154 -3.56 -6.53 -0.12
CA SER A 154 -4.85 -6.29 0.55
C SER A 154 -4.90 -5.04 1.42
N PHE A 155 -6.11 -4.51 1.62
CA PHE A 155 -6.42 -3.50 2.64
C PHE A 155 -7.35 -4.11 3.70
N GLY A 156 -6.83 -4.34 4.90
CA GLY A 156 -7.55 -5.09 5.93
C GLY A 156 -7.99 -6.46 5.39
N PRO A 157 -9.30 -6.78 5.39
CA PRO A 157 -9.80 -8.05 4.88
C PRO A 157 -9.95 -8.08 3.35
N ASN A 158 -9.82 -6.94 2.67
CA ASN A 158 -10.14 -6.81 1.25
C ASN A 158 -8.90 -7.06 0.40
N GLU A 159 -8.80 -8.26 -0.18
CA GLU A 159 -7.83 -8.56 -1.23
C GLU A 159 -8.15 -7.73 -2.47
N PHE A 160 -7.15 -7.01 -2.98
CA PHE A 160 -7.32 -6.23 -4.20
C PHE A 160 -6.46 -6.71 -5.37
N TRP A 161 -5.45 -7.54 -5.11
CA TRP A 161 -4.67 -8.17 -6.16
C TRP A 161 -4.03 -9.46 -5.65
N THR A 162 -3.91 -10.46 -6.53
CA THR A 162 -3.10 -11.66 -6.27
C THR A 162 -2.33 -12.04 -7.53
N THR A 163 -1.14 -12.63 -7.40
CA THR A 163 -0.36 -13.11 -8.56
C THR A 163 -1.17 -14.01 -9.48
N ARG A 164 -2.08 -14.83 -8.91
CA ARG A 164 -2.88 -15.79 -9.68
C ARG A 164 -4.09 -15.18 -10.40
N ARG A 165 -4.72 -14.14 -9.82
CA ARG A 165 -6.00 -13.60 -10.32
C ARG A 165 -5.89 -12.18 -10.89
N GLY A 166 -4.77 -11.50 -10.65
CA GLY A 166 -4.64 -10.08 -10.99
C GLY A 166 -5.64 -9.21 -10.23
N PHE A 167 -6.01 -8.07 -10.85
CA PHE A 167 -7.06 -7.17 -10.34
C PHE A 167 -8.44 -7.67 -10.75
N THR A 168 -9.37 -7.74 -9.79
CA THR A 168 -10.81 -7.91 -10.05
C THR A 168 -11.48 -6.56 -10.31
N ALA A 169 -12.63 -6.52 -10.97
CA ALA A 169 -13.37 -5.27 -11.20
C ALA A 169 -13.68 -4.51 -9.89
N GLN A 170 -14.08 -5.24 -8.84
CA GLN A 170 -14.37 -4.67 -7.52
C GLN A 170 -13.11 -4.13 -6.84
N SER A 171 -11.97 -4.80 -7.03
CA SER A 171 -10.70 -4.41 -6.41
C SER A 171 -10.12 -3.10 -6.97
N LYS A 172 -10.37 -2.79 -8.24
CA LYS A 172 -9.89 -1.53 -8.85
C LYS A 172 -10.42 -0.30 -8.11
N ASN A 173 -11.65 -0.39 -7.62
CA ASN A 173 -12.30 0.68 -6.85
C ASN A 173 -11.57 1.00 -5.53
N LEU A 174 -10.80 0.06 -4.97
CA LEU A 174 -10.02 0.27 -3.75
C LEU A 174 -8.80 1.17 -4.00
N LEU A 175 -8.30 1.24 -5.23
CA LEU A 175 -7.15 2.05 -5.61
C LEU A 175 -7.55 3.40 -6.21
N THR A 176 -8.67 3.47 -6.93
CA THR A 176 -9.20 4.74 -7.45
C THR A 176 -9.57 5.66 -6.28
N ASN A 177 -9.08 6.90 -6.27
CA ASN A 177 -9.07 7.83 -5.12
C ASN A 177 -10.46 8.37 -4.66
N SER A 178 -11.56 7.70 -4.99
CA SER A 178 -12.92 8.06 -4.60
C SER A 178 -13.18 7.74 -3.11
N ARG A 179 -13.02 8.74 -2.25
CA ARG A 179 -13.29 8.63 -0.81
C ARG A 179 -14.68 9.13 -0.45
N PRO A 180 -15.44 8.41 0.38
CA PRO A 180 -16.54 9.03 1.10
C PRO A 180 -15.99 10.10 2.07
N VAL A 181 -16.39 11.35 1.88
CA VAL A 181 -16.16 12.48 2.80
C VAL A 181 -17.53 12.99 3.20
N GLY A 182 -17.98 12.61 4.40
CA GLY A 182 -19.38 12.78 4.80
C GLY A 182 -20.31 12.01 3.86
N SER A 183 -21.27 12.70 3.25
CA SER A 183 -22.22 12.13 2.28
C SER A 183 -21.72 12.13 0.82
N ARG A 184 -20.54 12.70 0.54
CA ARG A 184 -20.02 12.87 -0.82
C ARG A 184 -18.92 11.89 -1.13
N ARG A 185 -18.75 11.52 -2.40
CA ARG A 185 -17.55 10.83 -2.88
C ARG A 185 -16.64 11.84 -3.57
N VAL A 186 -15.43 12.02 -3.06
CA VAL A 186 -14.45 12.99 -3.55
C VAL A 186 -13.25 12.25 -4.10
N ASP A 187 -12.77 12.65 -5.29
CA ASP A 187 -11.46 12.23 -5.78
C ASP A 187 -10.38 13.10 -5.12
N VAL A 188 -9.74 12.56 -4.09
CA VAL A 188 -8.73 13.30 -3.32
C VAL A 188 -7.50 13.63 -4.15
N SER A 189 -7.15 12.83 -5.15
CA SER A 189 -6.00 13.14 -6.00
C SER A 189 -6.28 14.34 -6.90
N ALA A 190 -7.48 14.41 -7.49
CA ALA A 190 -7.89 15.58 -8.26
C ALA A 190 -7.84 16.87 -7.42
N VAL A 191 -8.35 16.81 -6.18
CA VAL A 191 -8.31 17.96 -5.24
C VAL A 191 -6.88 18.37 -4.90
N LEU A 192 -5.98 17.42 -4.66
CA LEU A 192 -4.58 17.70 -4.32
C LEU A 192 -3.74 18.19 -5.51
N ASP A 193 -4.14 17.88 -6.74
CA ASP A 193 -3.47 18.35 -7.95
C ASP A 193 -3.90 19.76 -8.37
N GLY A 194 -4.77 20.43 -7.59
CA GLY A 194 -5.20 21.80 -7.86
C GLY A 194 -6.09 21.92 -9.10
N PHE A 195 -6.60 20.79 -9.63
CA PHE A 195 -7.78 20.88 -10.45
C PHE A 195 -8.92 21.29 -9.53
N ASP A 196 -9.45 22.50 -9.77
CA ASP A 196 -10.78 22.84 -9.32
C ASP A 196 -11.65 21.61 -9.56
N ALA A 197 -12.10 21.00 -8.46
CA ALA A 197 -13.34 20.28 -8.50
C ALA A 197 -14.36 21.33 -8.92
N ALA A 198 -14.51 21.53 -10.23
CA ALA A 198 -15.66 22.18 -10.83
C ALA A 198 -16.83 21.40 -10.26
N MET A 199 -17.38 21.96 -9.18
CA MET A 199 -18.55 21.46 -8.51
C MET A 199 -19.60 21.36 -9.61
N PRO A 200 -20.13 20.17 -9.92
CA PRO A 200 -21.32 20.10 -10.74
C PRO A 200 -22.42 20.83 -9.96
N GLU A 201 -23.02 21.83 -10.60
CA GLU A 201 -24.27 22.43 -10.12
C GLU A 201 -25.29 21.30 -9.94
N PHE A 202 -25.95 21.30 -8.79
CA PHE A 202 -27.01 20.36 -8.49
C PHE A 202 -28.28 20.79 -9.23
N GLU A 203 -28.95 19.83 -9.88
CA GLU A 203 -30.42 19.81 -9.98
C GLU A 203 -30.98 18.99 -8.80
#